data_AF-A0A225DJ88-F1
#
_entry.id   AF-A0A225DJ88-F1
#
_cell.length_a   1.000
_cell.length_b   1.000
_cell.length_c   1.000
_cell.angle_alpha   90.00
_cell.angle_beta   90.00
_cell.angle_gamma   90.00
#
_symmetry.space_group_name_H-M   'P 1'
#
loop_
_entity.id
_entity.type
_entity.pdbx_description
1 polymer ?
#
loop_
_entity_poly.entity_id
_entity_poly.type
_entity_poly.pdbx_seq_one_letter_code
_entity_poly.pdbx_strand_id
1 'polypeptide(L)' 'MDWRDFETKTSSGWQLYDLAKDAGEKNNLAAEQPQRVAELSTTWDKWNKNNIAPLWHGDATEDPTAPPRVTPKKN' A
#
# COMPACT_ATOMS: atom_id res chain seq x y z
N MET A 1 15.84 -24.77 -0.80
CA MET A 1 14.38 -24.56 -0.84
C MET A 1 14.09 -23.35 0.04
N ASP A 2 14.14 -22.15 -0.51
CA ASP A 2 13.91 -20.89 0.21
C ASP A 2 12.46 -20.48 -0.11
N TRP A 3 11.54 -20.87 0.75
CA TRP A 3 10.11 -20.59 0.61
C TRP A 3 9.85 -19.30 1.40
N ARG A 4 9.88 -18.15 0.72
CA ARG A 4 9.37 -16.91 1.29
C ARG A 4 7.85 -16.97 1.24
N ASP A 5 7.25 -17.33 2.37
CA ASP A 5 5.83 -17.15 2.61
C ASP A 5 5.59 -15.65 2.83
N PHE A 6 5.16 -14.94 1.78
CA PHE A 6 4.63 -13.60 1.95
C PHE A 6 3.18 -13.76 2.41
N GLU A 7 2.99 -13.99 3.71
CA GLU A 7 1.67 -13.84 4.32
C GLU A 7 1.11 -12.50 3.85
N THR A 8 -0.01 -12.58 3.13
CA THR A 8 -0.75 -11.43 2.59
C THR A 8 -0.82 -10.36 3.66
N LYS A 9 -0.11 -9.23 3.46
CA LYS A 9 -0.14 -8.10 4.39
C LYS A 9 -1.60 -7.81 4.71
N THR A 10 -2.03 -8.19 5.91
CA THR A 10 -3.34 -7.85 6.43
C THR A 10 -3.35 -6.34 6.56
N SER A 11 -3.94 -5.67 5.55
CA SER A 11 -4.12 -4.22 5.57
C SER A 11 -4.85 -3.87 6.85
N SER A 12 -4.15 -3.23 7.79
CA SER A 12 -4.62 -2.93 9.14
C SER A 12 -5.68 -1.83 9.17
N GLY A 13 -6.28 -1.53 8.02
CA GLY A 13 -7.17 -0.40 7.80
C GLY A 13 -6.45 0.95 7.82
N TRP A 14 -7.24 2.02 7.75
CA TRP A 14 -6.74 3.39 7.88
C TRP A 14 -6.37 3.69 9.32
N GLN A 15 -5.19 4.26 9.51
CA GLN A 15 -4.69 4.74 10.80
C GLN A 15 -4.57 6.27 10.77
N LEU A 16 -4.78 6.91 11.92
CA LEU A 16 -4.73 8.36 12.05
C LEU A 16 -3.79 8.75 13.17
N TYR A 17 -2.80 9.58 12.85
CA TYR A 17 -1.80 10.05 13.82
C TYR A 17 -1.73 11.58 13.80
N ASP A 18 -1.60 12.18 14.98
CA ASP A 18 -1.32 13.62 15.12
C ASP A 18 0.20 13.83 15.14
N LEU A 19 0.81 13.98 13.96
CA LEU A 19 2.26 14.12 13.81
C LEU A 19 2.86 15.33 14.57
N ALA A 20 2.05 16.35 14.89
CA ALA A 20 2.52 17.50 15.65
C ALA A 20 2.79 17.14 17.12
N LYS A 21 2.08 16.15 17.67
CA LYS A 21 2.23 15.66 19.05
C LYS A 21 2.88 14.30 19.14
N ASP A 22 2.83 13.53 18.06
CA ASP A 22 3.29 12.15 17.99
C ASP A 22 3.97 11.87 16.63
N ALA A 23 5.17 12.43 16.47
CA ALA A 23 6.00 12.22 15.28
C ALA A 23 6.46 10.77 15.11
N GLY A 24 6.31 9.93 16.14
CA GLY A 24 6.68 8.51 16.10
C GLY A 24 5.52 7.58 15.73
N GLU A 25 4.34 8.13 15.39
CA GLU A 25 3.17 7.36 14.95
C GLU A 25 2.80 6.22 15.93
N LYS A 26 2.87 6.50 17.23
CA LYS A 26 2.65 5.50 18.28
C LYS A 26 1.19 5.40 18.70
N ASN A 27 0.44 6.50 18.61
CA ASN A 27 -0.92 6.64 19.10
C ASN A 27 -1.91 6.73 17.94
N ASN A 28 -2.51 5.58 17.57
CA ASN A 28 -3.51 5.54 16.52
C ASN A 28 -4.87 6.09 17.01
N LEU A 29 -5.25 7.26 16.51
CA LEU A 29 -6.50 7.97 16.80
C LEU A 29 -7.65 7.57 15.85
N ALA A 30 -7.46 6.60 14.96
CA ALA A 30 -8.47 6.25 13.96
C ALA A 30 -9.80 5.79 14.61
N ALA A 31 -9.72 5.03 15.70
CA ALA A 31 -10.89 4.59 16.45
C ALA A 31 -11.57 5.73 17.23
N GLU A 32 -10.79 6.72 17.66
CA GLU A 32 -11.28 7.88 18.42
C GLU A 32 -11.90 8.95 17.51
N GLN A 33 -11.44 9.06 16.26
CA GLN A 33 -11.89 10.06 15.30
C GLN A 33 -12.28 9.43 13.94
N PRO A 34 -13.31 8.55 13.91
CA PRO A 34 -13.71 7.86 12.69
C PRO A 34 -14.20 8.82 11.61
N GLN A 35 -14.79 9.96 11.99
CA GLN A 35 -15.24 10.97 11.05
C GLN A 35 -14.08 11.61 10.27
N ARG A 36 -12.94 11.89 10.94
CA ARG A 36 -11.76 12.43 10.26
C ARG A 36 -11.12 11.41 9.33
N VAL A 37 -11.09 10.14 9.75
CA VAL A 37 -10.63 9.05 8.88
C VAL A 37 -11.47 8.97 7.61
N ALA A 38 -12.79 9.04 7.72
CA ALA A 38 -13.69 9.00 6.57
C ALA A 38 -13.54 10.21 5.62
N GLU A 39 -13.34 11.41 6.18
CA GLU A 39 -13.10 12.62 5.38
C GLU A 39 -11.78 12.53 4.60
N LEU A 40 -10.71 12.11 5.29
CA LEU A 40 -9.38 11.95 4.69
C LEU A 40 -9.36 10.83 3.65
N SER A 41 -9.98 9.68 3.93
CA SER A 41 -10.06 8.58 2.96
C SER A 41 -10.84 8.98 1.71
N THR A 42 -11.95 9.71 1.87
CA THR A 42 -12.74 10.22 0.74
C THR A 42 -11.93 11.21 -0.10
N THR A 43 -11.18 12.09 0.56
CA THR A 43 -10.31 13.05 -0.12
C THR A 43 -9.19 12.34 -0.88
N TRP A 44 -8.61 11.31 -0.26
CA TRP A 44 -7.60 10.45 -0.87
C TRP A 44 -8.15 9.71 -2.08
N ASP A 45 -9.33 9.09 -1.98
CA ASP A 45 -10.00 8.38 -3.08
C ASP A 45 -10.27 9.32 -4.26
N LYS A 46 -10.73 10.55 -3.97
CA LYS A 46 -10.97 11.56 -5.01
C LYS A 46 -9.68 11.93 -5.74
N TRP A 47 -8.56 12.06 -5.03
CA TRP A 47 -7.26 12.33 -5.62
C TRP A 47 -6.76 11.12 -6.44
N ASN A 48 -6.79 9.93 -5.83
CA ASN A 48 -6.25 8.69 -6.40
C ASN A 48 -6.93 8.29 -7.72
N LYS A 49 -8.22 8.59 -7.89
CA LYS A 49 -8.95 8.36 -9.15
C LYS A 49 -8.36 9.04 -10.37
N ASN A 50 -7.57 10.11 -10.19
CA ASN A 50 -6.94 10.83 -11.30
C ASN A 50 -5.54 10.30 -11.63
N ASN A 51 -5.01 9.36 -10.85
CA ASN A 51 -3.70 8.79 -11.12
C ASN A 51 -3.78 7.75 -12.23
N ILE A 52 -2.85 7.85 -13.19
CA ILE A 52 -2.67 6.82 -14.21
C ILE A 52 -2.01 5.59 -13.59
N ALA A 53 -2.31 4.42 -14.16
CA ALA A 53 -1.62 3.19 -13.77
C ALA A 53 -0.10 3.33 -13.99
N PRO A 54 0.73 2.67 -13.15
CA PRO A 54 2.17 2.69 -13.31
C PRO A 54 2.57 2.12 -14.68
N LEU A 55 3.56 2.75 -15.32
CA LEU A 55 4.08 2.32 -16.63
C LEU A 55 5.10 1.17 -16.52
N TRP A 56 5.49 0.82 -15.30
CA TRP A 56 6.45 -0.25 -15.01
C TRP A 56 5.81 -1.23 -14.03
N HIS A 57 6.21 -2.48 -14.15
CA HIS A 57 5.78 -3.57 -13.28
C HIS A 57 6.87 -3.91 -12.28
N GLY A 58 6.46 -4.39 -11.10
CA GLY A 58 7.35 -5.04 -10.15
C GLY A 58 7.85 -6.39 -10.71
N ASP A 59 8.65 -7.11 -9.91
CA ASP A 59 8.93 -8.50 -10.26
C ASP A 59 7.71 -9.38 -10.00
N ALA A 60 7.68 -10.59 -10.58
CA ALA A 60 6.52 -11.48 -10.49
C ALA A 60 6.18 -11.96 -9.06
N THR A 61 7.08 -11.77 -8.08
CA THR A 61 6.80 -12.04 -6.66
C THR A 61 6.20 -10.84 -5.91
N GLU A 62 6.29 -9.62 -6.48
CA GLU A 62 5.75 -8.39 -5.90
C GLU A 62 4.51 -7.86 -6.63
N ASP A 63 4.43 -8.06 -7.95
CA ASP A 63 3.31 -7.62 -8.80
C ASP A 63 2.74 -8.82 -9.59
N PRO A 64 1.53 -9.31 -9.26
CA PRO A 64 0.90 -10.42 -9.98
C PRO A 64 0.47 -10.04 -11.41
N THR A 65 0.48 -8.74 -11.76
CA THR A 65 0.21 -8.23 -13.11
C THR A 65 1.51 -8.09 -13.93
N ALA A 66 2.67 -8.37 -13.34
CA ALA A 66 3.93 -8.26 -14.04
C ALA A 66 4.00 -9.24 -15.24
N PRO A 67 4.40 -8.77 -16.44
CA PRO A 67 4.63 -9.66 -17.56
C PRO A 67 5.75 -10.66 -17.20
N PRO A 68 5.64 -11.94 -17.59
CA PRO A 68 6.64 -12.94 -17.29
C PRO A 68 8.00 -12.48 -17.84
N ARG A 69 9.03 -12.50 -16.98
CA ARG A 69 10.38 -12.11 -17.37
C ARG A 69 10.88 -13.06 -18.46
N VAL A 70 10.97 -12.59 -19.69
CA VAL A 70 11.55 -13.36 -20.81
C VAL A 70 13.05 -13.41 -20.57
N THR A 71 13.53 -14.47 -19.94
CA THR A 71 14.97 -14.74 -19.87
C THR A 71 15.45 -15.24 -21.24
N PRO A 72 16.38 -14.55 -21.92
CA PRO A 72 16.97 -15.12 -23.12
C PRO A 72 17.78 -16.36 -22.72
N LYS A 73 17.41 -17.52 -23.31
CA LYS A 73 18.19 -18.75 -23.18
C LYS A 73 19.61 -18.48 -23.71
N LYS A 74 20.60 -18.58 -22.83
CA LYS A 74 22.00 -18.48 -23.19
C LYS A 74 22.39 -19.79 -23.89
N ASN A 75 22.73 -19.70 -25.18
CA ASN A 75 23.27 -20.81 -25.98
C ASN A 75 24.65 -21.24 -25.48
#